data_AF-A0A7Y2KIA4-F1
#
_entry.id   AF-A0A7Y2KIA4-F1
#
_cell.length_a   1.000
_cell.length_b   1.000
_cell.length_c   1.000
_cell.angle_alpha   90.00
_cell.angle_beta   90.00
_cell.angle_gamma   90.00
#
_symmetry.space_group_name_H-M   'P 1'
#
loop_
_entity.id
_entity.type
_entity.pdbx_description
1 polymer ?
#
loop_
_entity_poly.entity_id
_entity_poly.type
_entity_poly.pdbx_seq_one_letter_code
_entity_poly.pdbx_strand_id
1 'polypeptide(L)'
;MIGKGKVVVLVLAAVAAGVILSSALNLSPHTSAFRGDGGKETGVEGIVNPSGKVLPIESIPALAKEVSPSVVNISTTQVVRLRRPRTRTPFGRQDPFEEFFENFFGNMPREQKRRSLGSGFIVSEDGYILTNNHVVQKADEITVTLLD
;
A
#
# COMPACT_ATOMS: atom_id res chain seq x y z
N MET A 1 -24.75 -8.59 -39.47
CA MET A 1 -25.17 -7.68 -38.39
C MET A 1 -25.79 -8.49 -37.26
N ILE A 2 -25.11 -8.64 -36.13
CA ILE A 2 -25.64 -9.37 -34.97
C ILE A 2 -26.56 -8.41 -34.22
N GLY A 3 -27.85 -8.73 -34.12
CA GLY A 3 -28.84 -7.87 -33.46
C GLY A 3 -28.48 -7.64 -31.98
N LYS A 4 -28.77 -6.44 -31.47
CA LYS A 4 -28.43 -5.98 -30.10
C LYS A 4 -28.76 -7.00 -28.99
N GLY A 5 -29.86 -7.76 -29.14
CA GLY A 5 -30.22 -8.82 -28.18
C GLY A 5 -29.23 -9.97 -28.09
N LYS A 6 -28.59 -10.37 -29.21
CA LYS A 6 -27.58 -11.44 -29.23
C LYS A 6 -26.25 -10.99 -28.57
N VAL A 7 -25.94 -9.70 -28.63
CA VAL A 7 -24.76 -9.13 -27.97
C VAL A 7 -24.92 -9.16 -26.45
N VAL A 8 -26.10 -8.78 -25.93
CA VAL A 8 -26.39 -8.82 -24.49
C VAL A 8 -26.29 -10.24 -23.93
N VAL A 9 -26.81 -11.23 -24.66
CA VAL A 9 -26.74 -12.65 -24.25
C VAL A 9 -25.30 -13.15 -24.19
N LEU A 10 -24.46 -12.78 -25.16
CA LEU A 10 -23.03 -13.15 -25.16
C LEU A 10 -22.26 -12.52 -24.01
N VAL A 11 -22.53 -11.25 -23.67
CA VAL A 11 -21.90 -10.57 -22.54
C VAL A 11 -22.29 -11.23 -21.22
N LEU A 12 -23.57 -11.54 -21.03
CA LEU A 12 -24.03 -12.23 -19.82
C LEU A 12 -23.44 -13.64 -19.69
N ALA A 13 -23.33 -14.38 -20.80
CA ALA A 13 -22.70 -15.69 -20.82
C ALA A 13 -21.20 -15.63 -20.45
N ALA A 14 -20.48 -14.63 -20.96
CA ALA A 14 -19.06 -14.43 -20.65
C ALA A 14 -18.82 -14.07 -19.17
N VAL A 15 -19.66 -13.21 -18.59
CA VAL A 15 -19.59 -12.85 -17.16
C VAL A 15 -19.85 -14.08 -16.29
N ALA A 16 -20.92 -14.84 -16.59
CA ALA A 16 -21.25 -16.05 -15.85
C ALA A 16 -20.12 -17.11 -15.93
N ALA A 17 -19.56 -17.32 -17.12
CA ALA A 17 -18.42 -18.22 -17.30
C ALA A 17 -17.18 -17.78 -16.51
N GLY A 18 -16.91 -16.47 -16.45
CA GLY A 18 -15.80 -15.92 -15.68
C GLY A 18 -15.92 -16.14 -14.17
N VAL A 19 -17.12 -15.94 -13.61
CA VAL A 19 -17.41 -16.19 -12.18
C VAL A 19 -17.26 -17.68 -11.86
N ILE A 20 -17.80 -18.58 -12.68
CA ILE A 20 -17.71 -20.03 -12.47
C ILE A 20 -16.25 -20.50 -12.56
N LEU A 21 -15.48 -20.00 -13.54
CA LEU A 21 -14.08 -20.35 -13.71
C LEU A 21 -13.21 -19.85 -12.54
N SER A 22 -13.47 -18.64 -12.04
CA SER A 22 -12.78 -18.08 -10.87
C SER A 22 -13.01 -18.93 -9.61
N SER A 23 -14.25 -19.40 -9.42
CA SER A 23 -14.61 -20.28 -8.30
C SER A 23 -13.97 -21.66 -8.44
N ALA A 24 -13.97 -22.25 -9.64
CA ALA A 24 -13.37 -23.56 -9.90
C ALA A 24 -11.86 -23.58 -9.67
N LEU A 25 -11.18 -22.45 -9.89
CA LEU A 25 -9.74 -22.34 -9.73
C LEU A 25 -9.30 -21.89 -8.33
N ASN A 26 -10.22 -21.65 -7.39
CA ASN A 26 -9.91 -21.16 -6.03
C ASN A 26 -8.94 -19.95 -6.04
N LEU A 27 -9.08 -19.05 -7.02
CA LEU A 27 -8.21 -17.87 -7.17
C LEU A 27 -8.47 -16.75 -6.13
N SER A 28 -9.30 -17.02 -5.11
CA SER A 28 -9.55 -16.11 -4.00
C SER A 28 -8.28 -15.98 -3.16
N PRO A 29 -7.70 -14.77 -3.01
CA PRO A 29 -6.58 -14.59 -2.10
C PRO A 29 -7.06 -14.87 -0.68
N HIS A 30 -6.59 -15.99 -0.10
CA HIS A 30 -6.71 -16.24 1.32
C HIS A 30 -5.80 -15.27 2.07
N THR A 31 -6.32 -14.11 2.45
CA THR A 31 -5.68 -13.30 3.51
C THR A 31 -5.87 -14.06 4.80
N SER A 32 -4.79 -14.64 5.31
CA SER A 32 -4.71 -15.07 6.69
C SER A 32 -4.44 -13.83 7.55
N ALA A 33 -5.44 -13.40 8.31
CA ALA A 33 -5.20 -12.46 9.38
C ALA A 33 -4.38 -13.19 10.45
N PHE A 34 -3.20 -12.66 10.78
CA PHE A 34 -2.43 -13.13 11.92
C PHE A 34 -3.24 -12.90 13.19
N ARG A 35 -3.82 -13.98 13.72
CA ARG A 35 -4.42 -13.99 15.05
C ARG A 35 -3.28 -14.24 16.02
N GLY A 36 -2.78 -13.16 16.62
CA GLY A 36 -1.80 -13.25 17.69
C GLY A 36 -2.34 -14.19 18.78
N ASP A 37 -1.56 -15.23 19.07
CA ASP A 37 -1.82 -16.10 20.20
C ASP A 37 -1.80 -15.25 21.47
N GLY A 38 -2.82 -15.41 22.31
CA GLY A 38 -3.04 -14.65 23.54
C GLY A 38 -2.01 -15.03 24.60
N GLY A 39 -0.75 -14.72 24.32
CA GLY A 39 0.36 -14.81 25.25
C GLY A 39 0.01 -13.99 26.47
N LYS A 40 -0.15 -14.69 27.60
CA LYS A 40 -0.38 -14.13 28.93
C LYS A 40 0.48 -12.89 29.11
N GLU A 41 -0.17 -11.77 29.40
CA GLU A 41 0.46 -10.55 29.90
C GLU A 41 1.13 -10.90 31.24
N THR A 42 2.37 -11.40 31.19
CA THR A 42 3.26 -11.39 32.33
C THR A 42 3.52 -9.92 32.62
N GLY A 43 3.13 -9.50 33.83
CA GLY A 43 3.11 -8.12 34.27
C GLY A 43 4.33 -7.32 33.81
N VAL A 44 4.05 -6.09 33.40
CA VAL A 44 5.04 -5.07 33.07
C VAL A 44 5.90 -4.83 34.31
N GLU A 45 6.99 -5.59 34.46
CA GLU A 45 8.15 -5.11 35.20
C GLU A 45 8.59 -3.85 34.46
N GLY A 46 8.52 -2.71 35.16
CA GLY A 46 8.57 -1.38 34.59
C GLY A 46 9.75 -1.18 33.65
N ILE A 47 9.58 -0.28 32.69
CA ILE A 47 10.61 0.09 31.72
C ILE A 47 11.88 0.50 32.49
N VAL A 48 12.87 -0.39 32.50
CA VAL A 48 14.16 -0.18 33.16
C VAL A 48 15.03 0.65 32.22
N ASN A 49 15.38 1.88 32.61
CA ASN A 49 16.41 2.66 31.92
C ASN A 49 17.75 1.89 31.99
N PRO A 50 18.69 2.02 31.03
CA PRO A 50 20.05 1.47 31.13
C PRO A 50 20.80 1.70 32.47
N SER A 51 20.35 2.63 33.31
CA SER A 51 20.83 2.82 34.70
C SER A 51 20.15 1.95 35.77
N GLY A 52 19.30 0.98 35.41
CA GLY A 52 18.63 0.08 36.37
C GLY A 52 17.49 0.72 37.17
N LYS A 53 17.11 1.96 36.86
CA LYS A 53 16.08 2.70 37.60
C LYS A 53 14.71 2.41 36.99
N VAL A 54 13.80 1.85 37.79
CA VAL A 54 12.38 1.69 37.43
C VAL A 54 11.75 3.08 37.47
N LEU A 55 11.37 3.58 36.29
CA LEU A 55 10.63 4.83 36.19
C LEU A 55 9.15 4.55 36.51
N PRO A 56 8.50 5.35 37.37
CA PRO A 56 7.06 5.27 37.58
C PRO A 56 6.34 5.41 36.24
N ILE A 57 5.28 4.63 35.98
CA ILE A 57 4.51 4.71 34.71
C ILE A 57 3.98 6.14 34.47
N GLU A 58 3.73 6.90 35.53
CA GLU A 58 3.34 8.31 35.50
C GLU A 58 4.38 9.23 34.84
N SER A 59 5.65 8.82 34.70
CA SER A 59 6.70 9.62 34.05
C SER A 59 6.79 9.44 32.53
N ILE A 60 6.11 8.45 31.94
CA ILE A 60 6.13 8.21 30.48
C ILE A 60 5.62 9.42 29.68
N PRO A 61 4.51 10.10 30.06
CA PRO A 61 4.05 11.28 29.34
C PRO A 61 5.05 12.45 29.38
N ALA A 62 5.73 12.63 30.51
CA ALA A 62 6.75 13.67 30.65
C ALA A 62 7.97 13.37 29.73
N LEU A 63 8.44 12.13 29.74
CA LEU A 63 9.51 11.68 28.85
C LEU A 63 9.11 11.79 27.38
N ALA A 64 7.90 11.34 27.02
CA ALA A 64 7.38 11.45 25.67
C ALA A 64 7.38 12.90 25.20
N LYS A 65 6.93 13.85 26.04
CA LYS A 65 6.95 15.28 25.74
C LYS A 65 8.37 15.81 25.49
N GLU A 66 9.35 15.34 26.26
CA GLU A 66 10.74 15.73 26.12
C GLU A 66 11.38 15.19 24.82
N VAL A 67 11.09 13.95 24.45
CA VAL A 67 11.74 13.29 23.29
C VAL A 67 10.98 13.45 21.97
N SER A 68 9.69 13.81 22.00
CA SER A 68 8.86 13.94 20.78
C SER A 68 9.44 14.88 19.71
N PRO A 69 10.10 16.01 20.05
CA PRO A 69 10.73 16.86 19.04
C PRO A 69 11.82 16.17 18.21
N SER A 70 12.38 15.06 18.71
CA SER A 70 13.36 14.24 17.97
C SER A 70 12.72 13.31 16.94
N VAL A 71 11.40 13.17 16.93
CA VAL A 71 10.65 12.29 16.01
C VAL A 71 10.07 13.11 14.87
N VAL A 72 10.10 12.55 13.67
CA VAL A 72 9.56 13.19 12.47
C VAL A 72 8.59 12.27 11.75
N ASN A 73 7.63 12.87 11.05
CA ASN A 73 6.80 12.17 10.06
C ASN A 73 7.43 12.29 8.68
N ILE A 74 7.50 11.19 7.95
CA ILE A 74 8.08 11.09 6.63
C ILE A 74 6.98 10.64 5.66
N SER A 75 6.64 11.52 4.73
CA SER A 75 5.77 11.19 3.61
C SER A 75 6.60 11.07 2.34
N THR A 76 6.43 9.98 1.61
CA THR A 76 7.11 9.79 0.33
C THR A 76 6.13 9.62 -0.80
N THR A 77 6.47 10.14 -1.97
CA THR A 77 5.71 9.94 -3.21
C THR A 77 6.61 9.27 -4.24
N GLN A 78 6.08 8.23 -4.88
CA GLN A 78 6.69 7.51 -5.98
C GLN A 78 5.80 7.60 -7.21
N VAL A 79 6.33 8.02 -8.35
CA VAL A 79 5.67 8.06 -9.65
C VAL A 79 5.94 6.74 -10.38
N VAL A 80 4.97 5.84 -10.38
CA VAL A 80 5.05 4.57 -11.09
C VAL A 80 4.45 4.71 -12.47
N ARG A 81 5.27 4.51 -13.51
CA ARG A 81 4.79 4.43 -14.90
C ARG A 81 4.19 3.07 -15.17
N LEU A 82 2.88 2.99 -15.39
CA LEU A 82 2.23 1.77 -15.81
C LEU A 82 2.49 1.57 -17.31
N ARG A 83 3.22 0.51 -17.65
CA ARG A 83 3.29 0.06 -19.04
C ARG A 83 1.93 -0.50 -19.40
N ARG A 84 1.30 0.06 -20.45
CA ARG A 84 0.06 -0.48 -21.01
C ARG A 84 0.26 -1.99 -21.23
N PRO A 85 -0.64 -2.85 -20.71
CA PRO A 85 -0.70 -4.22 -21.17
C PRO A 85 -0.85 -4.14 -22.70
N ARG A 86 0.10 -4.70 -23.44
CA ARG A 86 -0.16 -5.01 -24.85
C ARG A 86 -1.11 -6.18 -24.79
N THR A 87 -2.42 -5.90 -24.83
CA THR A 87 -3.42 -6.93 -25.00
C THR A 87 -3.10 -7.60 -26.33
N ARG A 88 -2.44 -8.75 -26.30
CA ARG A 88 -2.36 -9.64 -27.44
C ARG A 88 -3.67 -10.42 -27.41
N THR A 89 -4.72 -9.82 -27.96
CA THR A 89 -5.96 -10.53 -28.26
C THR A 89 -5.61 -11.70 -29.20
N PRO A 90 -6.23 -12.88 -29.03
CA PRO A 90 -6.02 -14.04 -29.91
C PRO A 90 -6.34 -13.75 -31.38
N PHE A 91 -7.11 -12.69 -31.63
CA PHE A 91 -7.59 -12.26 -32.95
C PHE A 91 -6.70 -11.18 -33.62
N GLY A 92 -5.62 -10.73 -32.97
CA GLY A 92 -4.69 -9.75 -33.54
C GLY A 92 -5.29 -8.36 -33.73
N ARG A 93 -4.66 -7.56 -34.61
CA ARG A 93 -4.98 -6.12 -34.85
C ARG A 93 -6.35 -5.81 -35.48
N GLN A 94 -7.20 -6.82 -35.69
CA GLN A 94 -8.49 -6.69 -36.37
C GLN A 94 -9.67 -6.99 -35.44
N ASP A 95 -9.44 -7.03 -34.13
CA ASP A 95 -10.50 -7.26 -33.15
C ASP A 95 -11.41 -6.02 -33.04
N PRO A 96 -12.71 -6.08 -33.42
CA PRO A 96 -13.65 -4.97 -33.28
C PRO A 96 -13.90 -4.57 -31.82
N PHE A 97 -13.49 -5.38 -30.85
CA PHE A 97 -13.51 -5.02 -29.44
C PHE A 97 -12.30 -4.17 -29.03
N GLU A 98 -11.17 -4.21 -29.76
CA GLU A 98 -9.97 -3.42 -29.44
C GLU A 98 -10.26 -1.91 -29.48
N GLU A 99 -10.97 -1.43 -30.51
CA GLU A 99 -11.37 -0.01 -30.65
C GLU A 99 -12.31 0.44 -29.53
N PHE A 100 -13.23 -0.44 -29.11
CA PHE A 100 -14.12 -0.20 -27.98
C PHE A 100 -13.35 -0.11 -26.66
N PHE A 101 -12.41 -1.03 -26.41
CA PHE A 101 -11.57 -1.03 -25.22
C PHE A 101 -10.57 0.14 -25.21
N GLU A 102 -9.97 0.52 -26.34
CA GLU A 102 -9.10 1.68 -26.44
C GLU A 102 -9.85 2.99 -26.19
N ASN A 103 -11.07 3.15 -26.69
CA ASN A 103 -11.88 4.34 -26.40
C ASN A 103 -12.35 4.39 -24.94
N PHE A 104 -12.63 3.24 -24.33
CA PHE A 104 -13.12 3.18 -22.94
C PHE A 104 -12.00 3.27 -21.89
N PHE A 105 -10.83 2.67 -22.14
CA PHE A 105 -9.71 2.58 -21.20
C PHE A 105 -8.46 3.36 -21.63
N GLY A 106 -8.41 3.91 -22.85
CA GLY A 106 -7.22 4.58 -23.41
C GLY A 106 -6.79 5.85 -22.69
N ASN A 107 -7.71 6.46 -21.92
CA ASN A 107 -7.49 7.63 -21.08
C ASN A 107 -7.05 7.29 -19.64
N MET A 108 -6.75 6.02 -19.32
CA MET A 108 -6.17 5.71 -18.01
C MET A 108 -4.82 6.43 -17.83
N PRO A 109 -4.58 7.06 -16.66
CA PRO A 109 -3.32 7.72 -16.36
C PRO A 109 -2.15 6.75 -16.56
N ARG A 110 -1.18 7.14 -17.40
CA ARG A 110 0.04 6.35 -17.63
C ARG A 110 0.97 6.36 -16.43
N GLU A 111 0.77 7.30 -15.51
CA GLU A 111 1.53 7.45 -14.28
C GLU A 111 0.57 7.35 -13.09
N GLN A 112 0.91 6.48 -12.15
CA GLN A 112 0.23 6.35 -10.87
C GLN A 112 1.18 6.85 -9.77
N LYS A 113 0.72 7.81 -8.98
CA LYS A 113 1.42 8.22 -7.76
C LYS A 113 1.12 7.21 -6.65
N ARG A 114 2.16 6.58 -6.10
CA ARG A 114 2.10 5.78 -4.87
C ARG A 114 2.65 6.62 -3.73
N ARG A 115 1.98 6.59 -2.59
CA ARG A 115 2.44 7.29 -1.39
C ARG A 115 2.85 6.28 -0.34
N SER A 116 3.88 6.61 0.44
CA SER A 116 4.23 5.90 1.66
C SER A 116 4.29 6.88 2.82
N LEU A 117 4.08 6.35 4.03
CA LEU A 117 4.17 7.07 5.28
C LEU A 117 5.07 6.28 6.22
N GLY A 118 5.87 6.98 7.00
CA GLY A 118 6.74 6.40 8.01
C GLY A 118 7.17 7.45 9.03
N SER A 119 7.87 7.00 10.05
CA SER A 119 8.52 7.87 11.02
C SER A 119 10.04 7.87 10.81
N GLY A 120 10.70 8.87 11.39
CA GLY A 120 12.15 8.90 11.54
C GLY A 120 12.56 9.59 12.83
N PHE A 121 13.86 9.56 13.11
CA PHE A 121 14.46 10.21 14.27
C PHE A 121 15.58 11.16 13.82
N ILE A 122 15.61 12.36 14.38
CA ILE A 122 16.75 13.28 14.26
C ILE A 122 17.86 12.74 15.16
N VAL A 123 19.02 12.43 14.58
CA VAL A 123 20.14 11.80 15.30
C VAL A 123 21.37 12.72 15.41
N SER A 124 21.37 13.87 14.74
CA SER A 124 22.40 14.91 14.83
C SER A 124 21.78 16.30 14.75
N GLU A 125 22.41 17.28 15.39
CA GLU A 125 22.06 18.70 15.30
C GLU A 125 22.15 19.24 13.87
N ASP A 126 22.92 18.59 12.99
CA ASP A 126 23.02 18.93 11.57
C ASP A 126 21.77 18.53 10.75
N GLY A 127 20.77 17.91 11.38
CA GLY A 127 19.51 17.52 10.74
C GLY A 127 19.53 16.14 10.07
N TYR A 128 20.48 15.26 10.44
CA TYR A 128 20.46 13.86 9.97
C TYR A 128 19.27 13.10 10.54
N ILE A 129 18.48 12.49 9.65
CA ILE A 129 17.30 11.71 10.01
C ILE A 129 17.52 10.23 9.71
N LEU A 130 17.34 9.38 10.72
CA LEU A 130 17.33 7.93 10.57
C LEU A 130 15.90 7.43 10.35
N THR A 131 15.70 6.63 9.31
CA THR A 131 14.42 5.97 9.01
C THR A 131 14.63 4.59 8.38
N ASN A 132 13.56 3.84 8.23
CA ASN A 132 13.58 2.56 7.55
C ASN A 132 13.84 2.73 6.05
N ASN A 133 14.71 1.88 5.50
CA ASN A 133 15.03 1.90 4.08
C ASN A 133 13.78 1.75 3.18
N HIS A 134 12.82 0.90 3.55
CA HIS A 134 11.61 0.69 2.73
C HIS A 134 10.71 1.93 2.60
N VAL A 135 10.83 2.90 3.50
CA VAL A 135 10.09 4.17 3.45
C VAL A 135 10.63 5.05 2.31
N VAL A 136 11.95 5.02 2.09
CA VAL A 136 12.67 5.95 1.20
C VAL A 136 13.22 5.31 -0.08
N GLN A 137 13.34 3.98 -0.15
CA GLN A 137 14.07 3.26 -1.20
C GLN A 137 13.69 3.64 -2.65
N LYS A 138 12.44 4.00 -2.90
CA LYS A 138 11.92 4.32 -4.24
C LYS A 138 11.16 5.65 -4.29
N ALA A 139 11.41 6.51 -3.31
CA ALA A 139 10.78 7.81 -3.25
C ALA A 139 11.38 8.73 -4.32
N ASP A 140 10.53 9.33 -5.15
CA ASP A 140 10.92 10.44 -6.03
C ASP A 140 10.87 11.77 -5.27
N GLU A 141 9.96 11.86 -4.29
CA GLU A 141 9.79 13.01 -3.42
C GLU A 141 9.66 12.55 -1.97
N ILE A 142 10.34 13.24 -1.05
CA ILE A 142 10.30 13.00 0.38
C ILE A 142 9.94 14.32 1.07
N THR A 143 8.88 14.31 1.86
CA THR A 143 8.45 15.42 2.71
C THR A 143 8.62 14.99 4.16
N VAL A 144 9.35 15.81 4.92
CA VAL A 144 9.53 15.62 6.36
C VAL A 144 8.68 16.66 7.09
N THR A 145 7.94 16.23 8.10
CA THR A 145 7.16 17.09 8.98
C THR A 145 7.65 16.89 10.41
N LEU A 146 8.06 17.99 11.04
CA LEU A 146 8.46 18.02 12.44
C LEU A 146 7.21 18.01 13.34
N LEU A 147 7.39 17.67 14.61
CA LEU A 147 6.32 17.58 15.62
C LEU A 147 6.17 18.86 16.45
N ASP A 148 6.61 20.00 15.93
CA ASP A 148 6.64 21.30 16.60
C ASP A 148 5.26 21.95 16.84
#